data_AF-A0AAV4QZL0-F1
#
_entry.id   AF-A0AAV4QZL0-F1
#
_cell.length_a   1.000
_cell.length_b   1.000
_cell.length_c   1.000
_cell.angle_alpha   90.00
_cell.angle_beta   90.00
_cell.angle_gamma   90.00
#
_symmetry.space_group_name_H-M   'P 1'
#
loop_
_entity.id
_entity.type
_entity.pdbx_description
1 polymer ?
#
loop_
_entity_poly.entity_id
_entity_poly.type
_entity_poly.pdbx_seq_one_letter_code
_entity_poly.pdbx_strand_id
1 'polypeptide(L)'
;MSSLEFYLNVLLPVSQEDWVGSKSLTTAKEKARAFCKHYAKISNFRPRHRIKNGELIPLALSEFYSLFNDDFSELELDVGLNGLAKGKSPGPDGILPEFLIYLGLLRRNTLLRLINFTWKSGLEESRGDSNIEA
;
A
#
# COMPACT_ATOMS: atom_id res chain seq x y z
N MET A 1 22.56 15.77 16.32
CA MET A 1 22.39 14.78 15.22
C MET A 1 20.94 14.88 14.77
N SER A 2 20.69 15.47 13.60
CA SER A 2 19.32 15.72 13.14
C SER A 2 18.71 14.45 12.57
N SER A 3 17.40 14.27 12.75
CA SER A 3 16.62 13.12 12.26
C SER A 3 16.74 12.89 10.74
N LEU A 4 17.23 13.87 9.99
CA LEU A 4 17.46 13.79 8.55
C LEU A 4 18.73 13.03 8.18
N GLU A 5 19.76 13.01 9.05
CA GLU A 5 20.97 12.20 8.81
C GLU A 5 20.72 10.70 8.98
N PHE A 6 19.69 10.32 9.74
CA PHE A 6 19.25 8.93 9.84
C PHE A 6 18.51 8.48 8.58
N TYR A 7 17.67 9.36 8.00
CA TYR A 7 16.88 9.02 6.81
C TYR A 7 17.71 8.94 5.53
N LEU A 8 18.74 9.79 5.39
CA LEU A 8 19.64 9.73 4.25
C LEU A 8 20.51 8.46 4.20
N ASN A 9 20.72 7.78 5.33
CA ASN A 9 21.48 6.54 5.40
C ASN A 9 20.65 5.25 5.20
N VAL A 10 19.32 5.32 5.23
CA VAL A 10 18.47 4.11 5.30
C VAL A 10 17.80 3.75 3.97
N LEU A 11 17.71 4.66 2.99
CA LEU A 11 16.87 4.45 1.79
C LEU A 11 17.54 4.66 0.42
N LEU A 12 18.85 4.35 0.31
CA LEU A 12 19.60 3.95 -0.92
C LEU A 12 19.72 4.98 -2.09
N PRO A 13 20.67 4.81 -3.04
CA PRO A 13 21.77 3.84 -3.16
C PRO A 13 23.14 4.51 -3.49
N VAL A 14 24.18 3.69 -3.76
CA VAL A 14 25.33 3.96 -4.68
C VAL A 14 26.73 3.93 -4.04
N SER A 15 27.47 2.89 -4.46
CA SER A 15 28.93 2.77 -4.54
C SER A 15 29.75 2.77 -3.23
N GLN A 16 29.48 1.79 -2.37
CA GLN A 16 30.53 1.25 -1.52
C GLN A 16 30.40 -0.28 -1.59
N GLU A 17 31.52 -0.98 -1.72
CA GLU A 17 31.50 -2.44 -1.80
C GLU A 17 30.73 -2.99 -0.59
N ASP A 18 29.58 -3.63 -0.83
CA ASP A 18 28.77 -4.16 0.25
C ASP A 18 29.42 -5.44 0.75
N TRP A 19 30.26 -5.35 1.78
CA TRP A 19 30.91 -6.51 2.38
C TRP A 19 30.07 -7.05 3.55
N VAL A 20 29.90 -8.37 3.61
CA VAL A 20 29.41 -9.06 4.81
C VAL A 20 30.53 -9.98 5.29
N GLY A 21 31.24 -9.55 6.33
CA GLY A 21 32.49 -10.19 6.74
C GLY A 21 33.56 -10.02 5.66
N SER A 22 34.15 -11.12 5.21
CA SER A 22 35.20 -11.16 4.17
C SER A 22 34.66 -11.50 2.77
N LYS A 23 33.35 -11.31 2.52
CA LYS A 23 32.74 -11.54 1.21
C LYS A 23 32.05 -10.27 0.68
N SER A 24 32.38 -9.87 -0.56
CA SER A 24 31.69 -8.80 -1.28
C SER A 24 30.37 -9.30 -1.88
N LEU A 25 29.32 -8.50 -1.74
CA LEU A 25 28.00 -8.76 -2.31
C LEU A 25 27.89 -8.03 -3.64
N THR A 26 27.98 -8.77 -4.72
CA THR A 26 28.02 -8.21 -6.08
C THR A 26 26.62 -8.11 -6.68
N THR A 27 25.70 -9.02 -6.31
CA THR A 27 24.36 -9.08 -6.90
C THR A 27 23.29 -8.44 -6.01
N ALA A 28 22.28 -7.80 -6.61
CA ALA A 28 21.15 -7.21 -5.89
C ALA A 28 20.42 -8.22 -4.99
N LYS A 29 20.35 -9.48 -5.43
CA LYS A 29 19.77 -10.60 -4.66
C LYS A 29 20.56 -10.91 -3.39
N GLU A 30 21.88 -10.85 -3.46
CA GLU A 30 22.75 -11.06 -2.29
C GLU A 30 22.64 -9.92 -1.30
N LYS A 31 22.60 -8.66 -1.79
CA LYS A 31 22.37 -7.46 -0.97
C LYS A 31 21.04 -7.53 -0.23
N ALA A 32 19.95 -7.85 -0.93
CA ALA A 32 18.62 -7.99 -0.32
C ALA A 32 18.60 -9.08 0.76
N ARG A 33 19.23 -10.24 0.51
CA ARG A 33 19.33 -11.33 1.50
C ARG A 33 20.12 -10.93 2.73
N ALA A 34 21.25 -10.24 2.56
CA ALA A 34 22.06 -9.76 3.65
C ALA A 34 21.30 -8.75 4.52
N PHE A 35 20.60 -7.81 3.89
CA PHE A 35 19.73 -6.85 4.57
C PHE A 35 18.64 -7.57 5.39
N CYS A 36 17.87 -8.47 4.77
CA CYS A 36 16.80 -9.19 5.47
C CYS A 36 17.33 -9.98 6.67
N LYS A 37 18.50 -10.61 6.55
CA LYS A 37 19.13 -11.35 7.65
C LYS A 37 19.57 -10.43 8.79
N HIS A 38 20.14 -9.27 8.46
CA HIS A 38 20.56 -8.28 9.45
C HIS A 38 19.35 -7.66 10.17
N TYR A 39 18.34 -7.26 9.41
CA TYR A 39 17.10 -6.69 9.93
C TYR A 39 16.34 -7.68 10.82
N ALA A 40 16.25 -8.96 10.43
CA ALA A 40 15.62 -10.00 11.25
C ALA A 40 16.32 -10.16 12.61
N LYS A 41 17.64 -10.01 12.66
CA LYS A 41 18.42 -10.07 13.91
C LYS A 41 18.11 -8.90 14.84
N ILE A 42 17.96 -7.69 14.29
CA ILE A 42 17.79 -6.45 15.08
C ILE A 42 16.32 -6.24 15.48
N SER A 43 15.39 -6.46 14.55
CA SER A 43 13.97 -6.15 14.74
C SER A 43 13.26 -7.04 15.76
N ASN A 44 13.89 -8.15 16.19
CA ASN A 44 13.28 -9.18 17.03
C ASN A 44 11.90 -9.65 16.50
N PHE A 45 11.68 -9.49 15.19
CA PHE A 45 10.42 -9.73 14.53
C PHE A 45 10.13 -11.23 14.51
N ARG A 46 9.06 -11.63 15.19
CA ARG A 46 8.58 -13.01 15.22
C ARG A 46 7.30 -13.06 14.40
N PRO A 47 7.32 -13.66 13.19
CA PRO A 47 6.10 -13.82 12.41
C PRO A 47 5.07 -14.58 13.24
N ARG A 48 3.91 -13.95 13.49
CA ARG A 48 2.83 -14.54 14.32
C ARG A 48 2.25 -15.81 13.67
N HIS A 49 2.32 -15.90 12.35
CA HIS A 49 2.00 -17.08 11.57
C HIS A 49 3.16 -17.42 10.64
N ARG A 50 3.55 -18.70 10.63
CA ARG A 50 4.48 -19.22 9.63
C ARG A 50 3.70 -19.33 8.32
N ILE A 51 3.89 -18.36 7.43
CA ILE A 51 3.43 -18.48 6.05
C ILE A 51 4.13 -19.74 5.53
N LYS A 52 3.36 -20.81 5.26
CA LYS A 52 3.90 -21.96 4.52
C LYS A 52 4.46 -21.39 3.23
N ASN A 53 5.57 -21.92 2.74
CA ASN A 53 6.12 -21.56 1.43
C ASN A 53 5.09 -21.94 0.34
N GLY A 54 3.95 -21.25 0.27
CA GLY A 54 3.21 -21.10 -0.95
C GLY A 54 4.15 -20.38 -1.89
N GLU A 55 4.13 -20.79 -3.15
CA GLU A 55 4.80 -20.05 -4.20
C GLU A 55 4.38 -18.59 -4.04
N LEU A 56 5.35 -17.73 -3.74
CA LEU A 56 5.17 -16.31 -3.94
C LEU A 56 4.97 -16.18 -5.43
N ILE A 57 3.72 -16.24 -5.88
CA ILE A 57 3.36 -15.93 -7.26
C ILE A 57 3.85 -14.49 -7.41
N PRO A 58 4.87 -14.24 -8.24
CA PRO A 58 5.18 -12.86 -8.59
C PRO A 58 3.91 -12.38 -9.28
N LEU A 59 3.10 -11.56 -8.62
CA LEU A 59 2.07 -10.82 -9.34
C LEU A 59 2.81 -10.17 -10.50
N ALA A 60 2.41 -10.49 -11.72
CA ALA A 60 2.99 -9.84 -12.87
C ALA A 60 2.87 -8.34 -12.60
N LEU A 61 3.90 -7.53 -12.91
CA LEU A 61 3.85 -6.09 -12.68
C LEU A 61 2.54 -5.49 -13.23
N SER A 62 2.02 -6.03 -14.34
CA SER A 62 0.71 -5.71 -14.91
C SER A 62 -0.47 -5.90 -13.95
N GLU A 63 -0.52 -7.00 -13.18
CA GLU A 63 -1.57 -7.24 -12.18
C GLU A 63 -1.42 -6.31 -10.98
N PHE A 64 -0.18 -5.97 -10.61
CA PHE A 64 0.08 -5.00 -9.54
C PHE A 64 -0.32 -3.58 -9.92
N TYR A 65 -0.06 -3.18 -11.18
CA TYR A 65 -0.50 -1.88 -11.70
C TYR A 65 -2.03 -1.81 -11.83
N SER A 66 -2.69 -2.90 -12.21
CA SER A 66 -4.16 -2.96 -12.26
C SER A 66 -4.78 -2.74 -10.87
N LEU A 67 -4.26 -3.40 -9.84
CA LEU A 67 -4.85 -3.40 -8.50
C LEU A 67 -5.03 -2.02 -7.86
N PHE A 68 -4.18 -1.04 -8.20
CA PHE A 68 -4.21 0.31 -7.64
C PHE A 68 -4.71 1.38 -8.61
N ASN A 69 -4.85 1.05 -9.90
CA ASN A 69 -5.33 2.00 -10.92
C ASN A 69 -6.77 1.74 -11.35
N ASP A 70 -7.30 0.55 -11.07
CA ASP A 70 -8.66 0.17 -11.43
C ASP A 70 -9.68 0.77 -10.44
N ASP A 71 -10.90 0.95 -10.94
CA ASP A 71 -12.04 1.37 -10.14
C ASP A 71 -12.51 0.22 -9.24
N PHE A 72 -13.02 0.56 -8.05
CA PHE A 72 -13.72 -0.41 -7.21
C PHE A 72 -15.01 -0.87 -7.90
N SER A 73 -15.28 -2.17 -7.77
CA SER A 73 -16.46 -2.85 -8.25
C SER A 73 -17.61 -2.83 -7.23
N GLU A 74 -18.84 -3.12 -7.69
CA GLU A 74 -20.00 -3.28 -6.80
C GLU A 74 -19.80 -4.39 -5.77
N LEU A 75 -19.13 -5.48 -6.16
CA LEU A 75 -18.88 -6.61 -5.27
C LEU A 75 -17.90 -6.24 -4.15
N GLU A 76 -16.86 -5.46 -4.45
CA GLU A 76 -15.94 -4.95 -3.44
C GLU A 76 -16.62 -3.99 -2.47
N LEU A 77 -17.50 -3.12 -2.99
CA LEU A 77 -18.32 -2.26 -2.14
C LEU A 77 -19.23 -3.09 -1.22
N ASP A 78 -19.90 -4.11 -1.75
CA ASP A 78 -20.77 -4.98 -0.94
C ASP A 78 -19.98 -5.74 0.13
N VAL A 79 -18.78 -6.26 -0.19
CA VAL A 79 -17.89 -6.88 0.79
C VAL A 79 -17.49 -5.87 1.87
N GLY A 80 -17.11 -4.66 1.49
CA GLY A 80 -16.76 -3.58 2.42
C GLY A 80 -17.91 -3.19 3.34
N LEU A 81 -19.11 -2.99 2.79
CA LEU A 81 -20.31 -2.64 3.56
C LEU A 81 -20.71 -3.75 4.53
N ASN A 82 -20.69 -5.01 4.09
CA ASN A 82 -21.03 -6.14 4.96
C ASN A 82 -19.97 -6.39 6.05
N GLY A 83 -18.74 -5.90 5.88
CA GLY A 83 -17.68 -5.95 6.87
C GLY A 83 -17.80 -4.89 7.98
N LEU A 84 -18.70 -3.91 7.85
CA LEU A 84 -18.88 -2.85 8.85
C LEU A 84 -19.45 -3.41 10.16
N ALA A 85 -18.79 -3.07 11.27
CA ALA A 85 -19.25 -3.44 12.61
C ALA A 85 -20.47 -2.60 13.01
N LYS A 86 -21.57 -3.28 13.33
CA LYS A 86 -22.80 -2.66 13.84
C LYS A 86 -22.65 -2.23 15.31
N GLY A 87 -23.43 -1.24 15.72
CA GLY A 87 -23.49 -0.70 17.08
C GLY A 87 -22.30 0.17 17.46
N LYS A 88 -21.49 0.61 16.49
CA LYS A 88 -20.42 1.59 16.74
C LYS A 88 -21.01 2.99 16.85
N SER A 89 -20.41 3.80 17.71
CA SER A 89 -20.74 5.21 17.82
C SER A 89 -20.48 5.92 16.49
N PRO A 90 -21.32 6.89 16.11
CA PRO A 90 -21.12 7.64 14.89
C PRO A 90 -19.86 8.51 14.99
N GLY A 91 -19.31 8.89 13.84
CA GLY A 91 -18.26 9.88 13.76
C GLY A 91 -18.74 11.30 14.09
N PRO A 92 -17.88 12.32 13.93
CA PRO A 92 -18.26 13.74 14.11
C PRO A 92 -19.39 14.20 13.17
N ASP A 93 -19.57 13.48 12.07
CA ASP A 93 -20.63 13.67 11.08
C ASP A 93 -22.00 13.10 11.51
N GLY A 94 -22.05 12.34 12.60
CA GLY A 94 -23.28 11.71 13.08
C GLY A 94 -23.72 10.51 12.25
N ILE A 95 -22.91 10.02 11.30
CA ILE A 95 -23.29 8.91 10.42
C ILE A 95 -22.96 7.58 11.10
N LEU A 96 -24.00 6.75 11.25
CA LEU A 96 -23.87 5.40 11.78
C LEU A 96 -23.46 4.41 10.68
N PRO A 97 -22.67 3.37 10.99
CA PRO A 97 -22.33 2.31 10.02
C PRO A 97 -23.58 1.65 9.41
N GLU A 98 -24.65 1.53 10.19
CA GLU A 98 -25.94 0.98 9.74
C GLU A 98 -26.54 1.77 8.59
N PHE A 99 -26.31 3.09 8.54
CA PHE A 99 -26.81 3.91 7.44
C PHE A 99 -26.18 3.49 6.12
N LEU A 100 -24.91 3.11 6.13
CA LEU A 100 -24.19 2.61 4.96
C LEU A 100 -24.63 1.18 4.62
N ILE A 101 -24.75 0.30 5.61
CA ILE A 101 -25.18 -1.10 5.41
C ILE A 101 -26.58 -1.15 4.76
N TYR A 102 -27.51 -0.34 5.25
CA TYR A 102 -28.90 -0.31 4.79
C TYR A 102 -29.15 0.73 3.68
N LEU A 103 -28.10 1.18 2.98
CA LEU A 103 -28.25 1.95 1.74
C LEU A 103 -29.05 1.14 0.72
N GLY A 104 -30.10 1.74 0.17
CA GLY A 104 -30.79 1.19 -1.00
C GLY A 104 -29.92 1.25 -2.25
N LEU A 105 -30.23 0.42 -3.24
CA LEU A 105 -29.44 0.23 -4.48
C LEU A 105 -29.01 1.55 -5.15
N LEU A 106 -29.94 2.49 -5.33
CA LEU A 106 -29.64 3.80 -5.93
C LEU A 106 -28.54 4.56 -5.20
N ARG A 107 -28.57 4.56 -3.87
CA ARG A 107 -27.60 5.30 -3.05
C ARG A 107 -26.27 4.56 -2.95
N ARG A 108 -26.27 3.22 -3.03
CA ARG A 108 -25.03 2.43 -3.17
C ARG A 108 -24.29 2.77 -4.46
N ASN A 109 -25.01 2.92 -5.57
CA ASN A 109 -24.40 3.31 -6.84
C ASN A 109 -23.78 4.71 -6.79
N THR A 110 -24.43 5.65 -6.09
CA THR A 110 -23.85 6.98 -5.84
C THR A 110 -22.61 6.90 -4.96
N LEU A 111 -22.64 6.09 -3.90
CA LEU A 111 -21.49 5.88 -3.02
C LEU A 111 -20.30 5.27 -3.77
N LEU A 112 -20.53 4.26 -4.63
CA LEU A 112 -19.49 3.66 -5.46
C LEU A 112 -18.83 4.71 -6.37
N ARG A 113 -19.65 5.52 -7.06
CA ARG A 113 -19.14 6.61 -7.91
C ARG A 113 -18.31 7.62 -7.12
N LEU A 114 -18.75 7.99 -5.92
CA LEU A 114 -18.02 8.89 -5.05
C LEU A 114 -16.65 8.29 -4.65
N ILE A 115 -16.62 7.03 -4.23
CA ILE A 115 -15.38 6.34 -3.86
C ILE A 115 -14.41 6.32 -5.05
N ASN A 116 -14.85 5.87 -6.22
CA ASN A 116 -14.02 5.81 -7.43
C ASN A 116 -13.55 7.20 -7.88
N PHE A 117 -14.40 8.22 -7.75
CA PHE A 117 -14.01 9.59 -8.00
C PHE A 117 -12.88 10.04 -7.06
N THR A 118 -13.02 9.81 -5.74
CA THR A 118 -11.98 10.19 -4.76
C THR A 118 -10.70 9.38 -4.92
N TRP A 119 -10.81 8.13 -5.36
CA TRP A 119 -9.66 7.25 -5.62
C TRP A 119 -8.81 7.78 -6.77
N LYS A 120 -9.45 8.26 -7.83
CA LYS A 120 -8.79 8.81 -9.02
C LYS A 120 -8.36 10.26 -8.88
N SER A 121 -9.10 11.07 -8.11
CA SER A 121 -8.83 12.51 -8.01
C SER A 121 -7.46 12.82 -7.39
N GLY A 122 -6.92 11.95 -6.53
CA GLY A 122 -5.56 12.09 -6.01
C GLY A 122 -4.44 11.81 -7.03
N LEU A 123 -4.78 11.26 -8.20
CA LEU A 123 -3.85 10.92 -9.27
C LEU A 123 -3.66 12.05 -10.30
N GLU A 124 -4.59 13.03 -10.36
CA GLU A 124 -4.59 14.07 -11.40
C GLU A 124 -3.72 15.30 -11.05
N GLU A 125 -3.37 15.50 -9.78
CA GLU A 125 -2.63 16.70 -9.35
C GLU A 125 -1.14 16.71 -9.77
N SER A 126 -0.64 15.62 -10.36
CA SER A 126 0.74 15.53 -10.88
C SER A 126 0.87 15.65 -12.40
N ARG A 127 -0.19 16.02 -13.14
CA ARG A 127 -0.17 16.18 -14.61
C ARG A 127 -0.29 17.63 -15.10
N GLY A 128 -0.09 18.60 -14.20
CA GLY A 128 -0.30 20.02 -14.45
C GLY A 128 0.89 20.83 -14.96
N ASP A 129 2.00 20.23 -15.42
CA ASP A 129 3.16 20.98 -15.93
C ASP A 129 3.50 20.59 -17.38
N SER A 130 2.59 20.80 -18.31
CA SER A 130 2.96 20.95 -19.72
C SER A 130 1.84 21.65 -20.50
N ASN A 131 1.97 22.98 -20.63
CA ASN A 131 1.63 23.81 -21.80
C ASN A 131 1.16 25.21 -21.37
N ILE A 132 2.13 26.10 -21.15
CA ILE A 132 1.98 27.52 -21.45
C ILE A 132 3.31 27.98 -22.06
N GLU A 133 3.46 27.84 -23.37
CA GLU A 133 4.26 28.77 -24.15
C GLU A 133 3.28 29.50 -25.09
N ALA A 134 3.27 30.82 -24.91
CA ALA A 134 2.54 31.80 -25.71
C ALA A 134 3.44 32.33 -26.84
#